data_AF-A0A352J9N8-F1
#
_entry.id   AF-A0A352J9N8-F1
#
_cell.length_a   1.000
_cell.length_b   1.000
_cell.length_c   1.000
_cell.angle_alpha   90.00
_cell.angle_beta   90.00
_cell.angle_gamma   90.00
#
_symmetry.space_group_name_H-M   'P 1'
#
loop_
_entity.id
_entity.type
_entity.pdbx_description
1 polymer ?
#
loop_
_entity_poly.entity_id
_entity_poly.type
_entity_poly.pdbx_seq_one_letter_code
_entity_poly.pdbx_strand_id
1 'polypeptide(L)'
;MAKRIRIEPIAQTADVATNGALLSGLIGDELNILKECGGRGMCATCHVYIQEGMSSLSPMGKHEQRTLEIITTCKPNSRLACQAKVMSEGVIVELPVGTYVQSIQVIEALIGRRCEKALLSPITGQTLVEVGQLITRSVVRQLENTNFSVGEQLANSKRADIFE
;
A
#
# COMPACT_ATOMS: atom_id res chain seq x y z
N MET A 1 12.49 6.82 -22.44
CA MET A 1 13.71 6.76 -21.60
C MET A 1 13.28 6.29 -20.21
N ALA A 2 14.11 5.53 -19.50
CA ALA A 2 13.84 5.19 -18.11
C ALA A 2 14.27 6.34 -17.19
N LYS A 3 13.64 6.44 -16.03
CA LYS A 3 13.83 7.41 -14.96
C LYS A 3 14.23 6.65 -13.70
N ARG A 4 15.29 7.07 -13.04
CA ARG A 4 15.81 6.41 -11.85
C ARG A 4 15.11 6.94 -10.61
N ILE A 5 14.61 6.03 -9.80
CA ILE A 5 14.06 6.30 -8.47
C ILE A 5 14.95 5.66 -7.41
N ARG A 6 14.97 6.25 -6.21
CA ARG A 6 15.65 5.68 -5.03
C ARG A 6 14.62 5.23 -4.01
N ILE A 7 14.90 4.10 -3.35
CA ILE A 7 14.01 3.44 -2.40
C ILE A 7 14.72 3.39 -1.05
N GLU A 8 14.15 4.06 -0.06
CA GLU A 8 14.59 4.07 1.32
C GLU A 8 13.67 3.18 2.19
N PRO A 9 14.19 2.54 3.24
CA PRO A 9 15.54 2.67 3.82
C PRO A 9 16.59 1.69 3.24
N ILE A 10 16.25 0.91 2.22
CA ILE A 10 17.14 -0.14 1.68
C ILE A 10 18.21 0.37 0.71
N ALA A 11 18.25 1.68 0.45
CA ALA A 11 19.15 2.34 -0.49
C ALA A 11 19.19 1.72 -1.90
N GLN A 12 18.09 1.09 -2.34
CA GLN A 12 17.99 0.48 -3.66
C GLN A 12 17.59 1.52 -4.70
N THR A 13 18.03 1.33 -5.94
CA THR A 13 17.57 2.13 -7.08
C THR A 13 16.82 1.27 -8.08
N ALA A 14 15.75 1.80 -8.64
CA ALA A 14 14.98 1.15 -9.70
C ALA A 14 14.77 2.11 -10.87
N ASP A 15 14.61 1.54 -12.06
CA ASP A 15 14.35 2.28 -13.28
C ASP A 15 12.88 2.14 -13.68
N VAL A 16 12.20 3.28 -13.86
CA VAL A 16 10.79 3.37 -14.24
C VAL A 16 10.68 4.07 -15.59
N ALA A 17 9.87 3.56 -16.51
CA ALA A 17 9.65 4.24 -17.79
C ALA A 17 9.09 5.67 -17.57
N THR A 18 9.49 6.65 -18.38
CA THR A 18 8.84 7.98 -18.38
C THR A 18 7.33 7.81 -18.49
N ASN A 19 6.57 8.51 -17.64
CA ASN A 19 5.11 8.41 -17.52
C ASN A 19 4.60 7.02 -17.05
N GLY A 20 5.52 6.14 -16.63
CA GLY A 20 5.21 4.86 -16.01
C GLY A 20 4.81 5.03 -14.55
N ALA A 21 4.02 4.09 -14.03
CA ALA A 21 3.63 4.09 -12.62
C ALA A 21 4.84 3.81 -11.73
N LEU A 22 4.98 4.59 -10.66
CA LEU A 22 6.03 4.45 -9.65
C LEU A 22 6.08 3.01 -9.11
N LEU A 23 4.92 2.38 -8.97
CA LEU A 23 4.77 0.99 -8.55
C LEU A 23 5.64 0.01 -9.34
N SER A 24 5.86 0.24 -10.64
CA SER A 24 6.69 -0.67 -11.45
C SER A 24 8.13 -0.78 -10.98
N GLY A 25 8.67 0.25 -10.33
CA GLY A 25 10.00 0.23 -9.70
C GLY A 25 9.99 -0.25 -8.25
N LEU A 26 8.81 -0.50 -7.66
CA LEU A 26 8.62 -0.88 -6.26
C LEU A 26 8.05 -2.28 -6.08
N ILE A 27 7.72 -2.99 -7.17
CA ILE A 27 7.31 -4.39 -7.10
C ILE A 27 8.59 -5.22 -6.94
N GLY A 28 8.74 -5.81 -5.76
CA GLY A 28 9.81 -6.73 -5.43
C GLY A 28 9.54 -7.38 -4.07
N ASP A 29 9.93 -8.65 -3.91
CA ASP A 29 9.59 -9.47 -2.74
C ASP A 29 10.09 -8.85 -1.42
N GLU A 30 11.16 -8.05 -1.46
CA GLU A 30 11.76 -7.41 -0.28
C GLU A 30 10.98 -6.16 0.20
N LEU A 31 10.17 -5.54 -0.66
CA LEU A 31 9.58 -4.21 -0.42
C LEU A 31 8.20 -4.26 0.25
N ASN A 32 7.58 -5.42 0.34
CA ASN A 32 6.23 -5.62 0.92
C ASN A 32 5.14 -4.68 0.34
N ILE A 33 5.35 -4.19 -0.90
CA ILE A 33 4.38 -3.40 -1.65
C ILE A 33 3.60 -4.32 -2.57
N LEU A 34 2.27 -4.19 -2.55
CA LEU A 34 1.37 -5.06 -3.32
C LEU A 34 0.45 -4.27 -4.24
N LYS A 35 -0.30 -5.00 -5.08
CA LYS A 35 -1.23 -4.45 -6.08
C LYS A 35 -2.59 -5.12 -5.99
N GLU A 36 -3.13 -5.19 -4.77
CA GLU A 36 -4.33 -5.98 -4.45
C GLU A 36 -5.57 -5.54 -5.22
N CYS A 37 -5.75 -4.24 -5.44
CA CYS A 37 -6.84 -3.72 -6.27
C CYS A 37 -6.56 -3.76 -7.78
N GLY A 38 -5.44 -4.31 -8.22
CA GLY A 38 -5.01 -4.26 -9.61
C GLY A 38 -4.58 -2.86 -10.07
N GLY A 39 -4.27 -1.94 -9.14
CA GLY A 39 -3.81 -0.59 -9.46
C GLY A 39 -4.94 0.39 -9.80
N ARG A 40 -6.13 0.17 -9.24
CA ARG A 40 -7.31 1.04 -9.40
C ARG A 40 -7.32 2.23 -8.43
N GLY A 41 -6.35 2.32 -7.53
CA GLY A 41 -6.32 3.35 -6.48
C GLY A 41 -7.47 3.19 -5.49
N MET A 42 -7.73 1.96 -5.06
CA MET A 42 -8.83 1.58 -4.15
C MET A 42 -8.38 0.75 -2.94
N CYS A 43 -7.07 0.58 -2.77
CA CYS A 43 -6.49 -0.11 -1.62
C CYS A 43 -5.27 0.67 -1.14
N ALA A 44 -4.83 0.36 0.08
CA ALA A 44 -3.67 0.99 0.71
C ALA A 44 -2.36 0.25 0.45
N THR A 45 -2.39 -0.95 -0.15
CA THR A 45 -1.21 -1.82 -0.25
C THR A 45 -0.08 -1.33 -1.17
N CYS A 46 -0.32 -0.25 -1.93
CA CYS A 46 0.69 0.44 -2.73
C CYS A 46 1.04 1.84 -2.21
N HIS A 47 0.64 2.13 -0.97
CA HIS A 47 0.92 3.40 -0.30
C HIS A 47 2.41 3.55 -0.03
N VAL A 48 2.94 4.73 -0.32
CA VAL A 48 4.33 5.10 -0.10
C VAL A 48 4.44 6.55 0.33
N TYR A 49 5.58 6.91 0.92
CA TYR A 49 5.94 8.30 1.21
C TYR A 49 6.97 8.79 0.21
N ILE A 50 6.81 10.02 -0.27
CA ILE A 50 7.76 10.66 -1.18
C ILE A 50 8.65 11.58 -0.34
N GLN A 51 9.91 11.21 -0.19
CA GLN A 51 10.89 12.02 0.54
C GLN A 51 11.37 13.19 -0.33
N GLU A 52 11.66 12.92 -1.60
CA GLU A 52 12.08 13.94 -2.57
C GLU A 52 11.45 13.68 -3.94
N GLY A 53 11.36 14.71 -4.77
CA GLY A 53 10.85 14.59 -6.14
C GLY A 53 9.32 14.52 -6.25
N MET A 54 8.57 15.07 -5.29
CA MET A 54 7.10 15.14 -5.38
C MET A 54 6.63 15.89 -6.65
N SER A 55 7.35 16.94 -7.05
CA SER A 55 7.12 17.68 -8.30
C SER A 55 7.51 16.89 -9.56
N SER A 56 8.29 15.83 -9.42
CA SER A 56 8.65 14.90 -10.51
C SER A 56 7.57 13.84 -10.76
N LEU A 57 6.45 13.88 -10.04
CA LEU A 57 5.33 12.96 -10.19
C LEU A 57 4.13 13.65 -10.85
N SER A 58 3.27 12.84 -11.47
CA SER A 58 1.99 13.33 -11.95
C SER A 58 1.14 13.91 -10.82
N PRO A 59 0.27 14.90 -11.11
CA PRO A 59 -0.72 15.40 -10.17
C PRO A 59 -1.57 14.25 -9.58
N MET A 60 -2.03 14.45 -8.36
CA MET A 60 -2.88 13.48 -7.66
C MET A 60 -4.26 13.42 -8.32
N GLY A 61 -4.74 12.20 -8.59
CA GLY A 61 -6.08 11.98 -9.14
C GLY A 61 -7.17 11.83 -8.06
N LYS A 62 -8.45 11.92 -8.45
CA LYS A 62 -9.59 11.79 -7.52
C LYS A 62 -9.65 10.44 -6.78
N HIS A 63 -9.35 9.34 -7.46
CA HIS A 63 -9.34 8.01 -6.82
C HIS A 63 -8.20 7.87 -5.82
N GLU A 64 -7.02 8.41 -6.18
CA GLU A 64 -5.88 8.46 -5.27
C GLU A 64 -6.22 9.24 -4.00
N GLN A 65 -6.77 10.45 -4.15
CA GLN A 65 -7.16 11.30 -3.03
C GLN A 65 -8.16 10.63 -2.09
N ARG A 66 -9.26 10.06 -2.63
CA ARG A 66 -10.27 9.36 -1.83
C ARG A 66 -9.70 8.20 -1.03
N THR A 67 -8.78 7.45 -1.62
CA THR A 67 -8.15 6.33 -0.91
C THR A 67 -7.14 6.82 0.13
N LEU A 68 -6.39 7.89 -0.14
CA LEU A 68 -5.48 8.48 0.85
C LEU A 68 -6.22 9.06 2.07
N GLU A 69 -7.44 9.56 1.91
CA GLU A 69 -8.28 10.08 3.00
C GLU A 69 -8.67 9.01 4.03
N ILE A 70 -8.78 7.74 3.61
CA ILE A 70 -9.13 6.63 4.51
C ILE A 70 -7.90 5.93 5.09
N ILE A 71 -6.69 6.27 4.63
CA ILE A 71 -5.46 5.69 5.14
C ILE A 71 -5.06 6.37 6.45
N THR A 72 -5.06 5.60 7.52
CA THR A 72 -4.77 6.10 8.88
C THR A 72 -3.35 6.65 9.04
N THR A 73 -2.39 6.13 8.28
CA THR A 73 -0.98 6.54 8.29
C THR A 73 -0.65 7.59 7.23
N CYS A 74 -1.65 8.16 6.56
CA CYS A 74 -1.46 9.12 5.49
C CYS A 74 -0.75 10.39 6.00
N LYS A 75 0.23 10.88 5.21
CA LYS A 75 1.00 12.10 5.44
C LYS A 75 0.88 13.02 4.22
N PRO A 76 1.23 14.31 4.30
CA PRO A 76 1.20 15.22 3.16
C PRO A 76 2.04 14.78 1.96
N ASN A 77 3.08 13.98 2.21
CA ASN A 77 3.94 13.41 1.18
C ASN A 77 3.54 11.98 0.76
N SER A 78 2.35 11.51 1.16
CA SER A 78 1.85 10.20 0.77
C SER A 78 1.35 10.18 -0.67
N ARG A 79 1.66 9.10 -1.37
CA ARG A 79 1.16 8.80 -2.71
C ARG A 79 0.75 7.33 -2.79
N LEU A 80 -0.15 7.02 -3.71
CA LEU A 80 -0.36 5.63 -4.14
C LEU A 80 0.57 5.38 -5.33
N ALA A 81 1.57 4.51 -5.13
CA ALA A 81 2.56 4.22 -6.18
C ALA A 81 1.92 3.71 -7.48
N CYS A 82 0.74 3.08 -7.40
CA CYS A 82 0.01 2.63 -8.59
C CYS A 82 -0.60 3.78 -9.42
N GLN A 83 -0.84 4.94 -8.82
CA GLN A 83 -1.44 6.12 -9.46
C GLN A 83 -0.39 7.19 -9.80
N ALA A 84 0.68 7.29 -9.01
CA ALA A 84 1.75 8.25 -9.23
C ALA A 84 2.62 7.86 -10.44
N LYS A 85 2.62 8.70 -11.49
CA LYS A 85 3.46 8.47 -12.67
C LYS A 85 4.76 9.27 -12.58
N VAL A 86 5.88 8.65 -12.91
CA VAL A 86 7.21 9.29 -12.87
C VAL A 86 7.42 10.12 -14.14
N MET A 87 7.49 11.44 -13.97
CA MET A 87 7.65 12.40 -15.08
C MET A 87 9.12 12.83 -15.25
N SER A 88 9.85 13.00 -14.15
CA SER A 88 11.26 13.39 -14.13
C SER A 88 12.07 12.60 -13.10
N GLU A 89 13.40 12.77 -13.16
CA GLU A 89 14.35 12.13 -12.24
C GLU A 89 14.23 12.67 -10.80
N GLY A 90 14.93 12.03 -9.87
CA GLY A 90 15.12 12.54 -8.51
C GLY A 90 13.98 12.23 -7.55
N VAL A 91 13.22 11.16 -7.82
CA VAL A 91 12.19 10.68 -6.89
C VAL A 91 12.85 9.78 -5.85
N ILE A 92 12.72 10.15 -4.58
CA ILE A 92 13.12 9.31 -3.44
C ILE A 92 11.85 8.88 -2.72
N VAL A 93 11.67 7.58 -2.63
CA VAL A 93 10.50 6.93 -2.04
C VAL A 93 10.90 6.27 -0.73
N GLU A 94 10.07 6.40 0.28
CA GLU A 94 10.15 5.67 1.54
C GLU A 94 8.95 4.73 1.66
N LEU A 95 9.23 3.50 2.09
CA LEU A 95 8.22 2.46 2.27
C LEU A 95 7.56 2.54 3.65
N PRO A 96 6.26 2.20 3.77
CA PRO A 96 5.61 2.09 5.07
C PRO A 96 6.20 0.94 5.88
N VAL A 97 6.28 1.13 7.20
CA VAL A 97 6.73 0.09 8.13
C VAL A 97 5.60 -0.88 8.43
N GLY A 98 5.75 -2.14 8.00
CA GLY A 98 4.81 -3.21 8.30
C GLY A 98 4.58 -4.16 7.13
N THR A 99 3.73 -5.15 7.35
CA THR A 99 3.34 -6.14 6.35
C THR A 99 1.82 -6.10 6.19
N TYR A 100 1.36 -5.83 4.97
CA TYR A 100 -0.08 -5.86 4.68
C TYR A 100 -0.60 -7.30 4.71
N VAL A 101 -1.68 -7.52 5.44
CA VAL A 101 -2.34 -8.81 5.49
C VAL A 101 -3.14 -9.02 4.21
N GLN A 102 -2.84 -10.10 3.49
CA GLN A 102 -3.56 -10.45 2.26
C GLN A 102 -4.76 -11.38 2.52
N SER A 103 -4.69 -12.22 3.54
CA SER A 103 -5.80 -13.08 3.95
C SER A 103 -5.75 -13.46 5.42
N ILE A 104 -6.91 -13.77 5.99
CA ILE A 104 -7.04 -14.24 7.38
C ILE A 104 -6.32 -15.59 7.56
N GLN A 105 -6.35 -16.45 6.54
CA GLN A 105 -5.67 -17.75 6.53
C GLN A 105 -4.15 -17.62 6.77
N VAL A 106 -3.54 -16.54 6.27
CA VAL A 106 -2.12 -16.25 6.54
C VAL A 106 -1.88 -15.93 8.01
N ILE A 107 -2.79 -15.18 8.66
CA ILE A 107 -2.69 -14.89 10.10
C ILE A 107 -2.95 -16.15 10.94
N GLU A 108 -3.87 -17.01 10.53
CA GLU A 108 -4.15 -18.29 11.21
C GLU A 108 -2.91 -19.19 11.27
N ALA A 109 -2.14 -19.25 10.19
CA ALA A 109 -0.88 -20.00 10.14
C ALA A 109 0.18 -19.47 11.13
N LEU A 110 0.01 -18.22 11.61
CA LEU A 110 0.90 -17.57 12.57
C LEU A 110 0.42 -17.70 14.03
N ILE A 111 -0.70 -18.37 14.29
CA ILE A 111 -1.21 -18.58 15.65
C ILE A 111 -0.14 -19.24 16.54
N GLY A 112 0.07 -18.68 17.72
CA GLY A 112 1.09 -19.13 18.68
C GLY A 112 2.47 -18.52 18.47
N ARG A 113 2.68 -17.73 17.40
CA ARG A 113 3.91 -16.97 17.17
C ARG A 113 3.75 -15.51 17.61
N ARG A 114 4.88 -14.88 17.95
CA ARG A 114 4.94 -13.43 18.15
C ARG A 114 5.12 -12.74 16.80
N CYS A 115 4.42 -11.64 16.63
CA CYS A 115 4.46 -10.86 15.41
C CYS A 115 5.85 -10.21 15.24
N GLU A 116 6.58 -10.54 14.17
CA GLU A 116 7.91 -9.96 13.91
C GLU A 116 7.83 -8.57 13.29
N LYS A 117 6.79 -8.30 12.49
CA LYS A 117 6.50 -7.03 11.82
C LYS A 117 5.02 -6.71 11.96
N ALA A 118 4.69 -5.43 12.22
CA ALA A 118 3.31 -5.01 12.38
C ALA A 118 2.44 -5.44 11.20
N LEU A 119 1.29 -6.07 11.48
CA LEU A 119 0.34 -6.49 10.46
C LEU A 119 -0.61 -5.35 10.16
N LEU A 120 -0.74 -4.97 8.89
CA LEU A 120 -1.52 -3.81 8.45
C LEU A 120 -2.76 -4.21 7.65
N SER A 121 -3.82 -3.42 7.77
CA SER A 121 -5.03 -3.53 6.94
C SER A 121 -4.72 -3.17 5.48
N PRO A 122 -5.10 -4.01 4.49
CA PRO A 122 -4.87 -3.73 3.08
C PRO A 122 -5.73 -2.59 2.52
N ILE A 123 -6.77 -2.16 3.24
CA ILE A 123 -7.70 -1.11 2.82
C ILE A 123 -7.34 0.23 3.48
N THR A 124 -7.13 0.23 4.79
CA THR A 124 -6.97 1.46 5.60
C THR A 124 -5.53 1.69 6.06
N GLY A 125 -4.63 0.71 5.88
CA GLY A 125 -3.27 0.77 6.42
C GLY A 125 -3.19 0.75 7.94
N GLN A 126 -4.31 0.55 8.64
CA GLN A 126 -4.35 0.50 10.10
C GLN A 126 -3.58 -0.72 10.63
N THR A 127 -2.81 -0.53 11.69
CA THR A 127 -2.16 -1.63 12.40
C THR A 127 -3.20 -2.52 13.07
N LEU A 128 -3.19 -3.80 12.71
CA LEU A 128 -4.07 -4.85 13.22
C LEU A 128 -3.41 -5.63 14.35
N VAL A 129 -2.11 -5.87 14.21
CA VAL A 129 -1.30 -6.57 15.22
C VAL A 129 0.04 -5.84 15.34
N GLU A 130 0.38 -5.44 16.56
CA GLU A 130 1.64 -4.76 16.84
C GLU A 130 2.84 -5.72 16.86
N VAL A 131 4.03 -5.18 16.65
CA VAL A 131 5.28 -5.95 16.77
C VAL A 131 5.40 -6.54 18.18
N GLY A 132 5.77 -7.81 18.27
CA GLY A 132 5.94 -8.55 19.52
C GLY A 132 4.65 -9.11 20.13
N GLN A 133 3.47 -8.69 19.64
CA GLN A 133 2.18 -9.20 20.11
C GLN A 133 2.01 -10.68 19.74
N LEU A 134 1.49 -11.47 20.68
CA LEU A 134 1.21 -12.89 20.45
C LEU A 134 -0.05 -13.02 19.60
N ILE A 135 0.07 -13.70 18.46
CA ILE A 135 -1.05 -13.97 17.57
C ILE A 135 -1.85 -15.13 18.17
N THR A 136 -3.01 -14.81 18.74
CA THR A 136 -3.92 -15.80 19.34
C THR A 136 -5.15 -16.00 18.48
N ARG A 137 -5.86 -17.13 18.65
CA ARG A 137 -7.16 -17.35 17.99
C ARG A 137 -8.17 -16.24 18.28
N SER A 138 -8.11 -15.62 19.47
CA SER A 138 -8.98 -14.50 19.83
C SER A 138 -8.71 -13.26 18.98
N VAL A 139 -7.44 -12.95 18.72
CA VAL A 139 -7.03 -11.83 17.86
C VAL A 139 -7.51 -12.08 16.43
N VAL A 140 -7.29 -13.28 15.89
CA VAL A 140 -7.77 -13.65 14.55
C VAL A 140 -9.29 -13.49 14.44
N ARG A 141 -10.05 -13.95 15.45
CA ARG A 141 -11.50 -13.86 15.46
C ARG A 141 -12.04 -12.43 15.57
N GLN A 142 -11.31 -11.52 16.21
CA GLN A 142 -11.65 -10.08 16.21
C GLN A 142 -11.43 -9.47 14.83
N LEU A 143 -10.40 -9.93 14.13
CA LEU A 143 -10.10 -9.53 12.77
C LEU A 143 -11.15 -10.06 11.79
N GLU A 144 -11.67 -11.29 11.94
CA GLU A 144 -12.77 -11.80 11.08
C GLU A 144 -14.00 -10.89 11.00
N ASN A 145 -14.28 -10.11 12.06
CA ASN A 145 -15.42 -9.18 12.09
C ASN A 145 -15.13 -7.83 11.42
N THR A 146 -13.89 -7.59 11.00
CA THR A 146 -13.45 -6.37 10.33
C THR A 146 -13.30 -6.66 8.84
N ASN A 147 -14.00 -5.91 7.98
CA ASN A 147 -13.96 -6.13 6.54
C ASN A 147 -12.56 -5.84 5.95
N PHE A 148 -11.79 -6.89 5.70
CA PHE A 148 -10.45 -6.82 5.07
C PHE A 148 -10.46 -7.13 3.57
N SER A 149 -11.60 -7.56 3.02
CA SER A 149 -11.69 -7.98 1.62
C SER A 149 -11.69 -6.78 0.68
N VAL A 150 -10.53 -6.53 0.05
CA VAL A 150 -10.41 -5.59 -1.07
C VAL A 150 -11.40 -5.96 -2.19
N GLY A 151 -11.70 -7.26 -2.35
CA GLY A 151 -12.69 -7.76 -3.32
C GLY A 151 -14.12 -7.27 -3.08
N GLU A 152 -14.57 -7.19 -1.82
CA GLU A 152 -15.90 -6.68 -1.48
C GLU A 152 -16.00 -5.17 -1.67
N GLN A 153 -14.95 -4.42 -1.34
CA GLN A 153 -14.90 -2.98 -1.63
C GLN A 153 -14.91 -2.70 -3.15
N LEU A 154 -14.16 -3.47 -3.93
CA LEU A 154 -14.20 -3.41 -5.39
C LEU A 154 -15.60 -3.70 -5.95
N ALA A 155 -16.32 -4.66 -5.37
CA ALA A 155 -17.69 -4.98 -5.77
C ALA A 155 -18.69 -3.86 -5.41
N ASN A 156 -18.51 -3.21 -4.25
CA ASN A 156 -19.37 -2.11 -3.81
C ASN A 156 -19.14 -0.81 -4.62
N SER A 157 -17.89 -0.48 -4.97
CA SER A 157 -17.65 0.71 -5.82
C SER A 157 -18.08 0.49 -7.27
N LYS A 158 -18.00 -0.74 -7.81
CA LYS A 158 -18.58 -1.05 -9.13
C LYS A 158 -20.09 -0.75 -9.22
N ARG A 159 -20.81 -0.76 -8.09
CA ARG A 159 -22.22 -0.35 -8.04
C ARG A 159 -22.42 1.16 -8.04
N ALA A 160 -21.45 1.93 -7.55
CA ALA A 160 -21.49 3.39 -7.55
C ALA A 160 -21.17 3.99 -8.92
N ASP A 161 -20.27 3.36 -9.69
CA ASP A 161 -19.86 3.83 -11.02
C ASP A 161 -20.91 3.56 -12.14
N ILE A 162 -22.08 2.98 -11.82
CA ILE A 162 -23.17 2.72 -12.79
C ILE A 162 -24.22 3.86 -12.80
N PHE A 163 -24.10 4.84 -11.90
CA PHE A 163 -25.01 5.98 -11.79
C PHE A 163 -24.32 7.36 -11.93
N GLU A 164 -23.28 7.46 -12.77
CA GLU A 164 -22.78 8.74 -13.31
C GLU A 164 -22.66 8.69 -14.83
#